data_AF-A0A8X6S879-F1
#
_entry.id   AF-A0A8X6S879-F1
#
_cell.length_a   1.000
_cell.length_b   1.000
_cell.length_c   1.000
_cell.angle_alpha   90.00
_cell.angle_beta   90.00
_cell.angle_gamma   90.00
#
_symmetry.space_group_name_H-M   'P 1'
#
loop_
_entity.id
_entity.type
_entity.pdbx_description
1 polymer ?
#
loop_
_entity_poly.entity_id
_entity_poly.type
_entity_poly.pdbx_seq_one_letter_code
_entity_poly.pdbx_strand_id
1 'polypeptide(L)'
;MPTEQEAKPAVVTPSLQQWRSPSTFRGAPGEDPLKWLKEYDRVANFNKWDDMMCLANVYFFLDGTARQWYVNNEDALDSWEAFKNGLSGLFGDRQRYTRRAEEQLKCRAQRSGESTQSYIQSVLGLCQEVNPLMREDEKVSHLMKGVAEDIYQALLTREINDTASFIKWCNYIEDMKQKRVGRPRFERLPNVVPVASLTDETDLVSLIRTIVREEVHRLVNQTQESLDSDPQSLEEIVQDEVERVLAPVSAKSTETRPRPTYAAVTRKYRAPVQKFPPEPRKTDVWRTADNRPVCFHCGRPGHVMRYCRERKAVFDNSRNRRRNFDDVGTEEEIRRPNSSRRFTPSPTRGRSPIRRYRSPSPYRRSSQSPGRRSEEN
;
A
#
# COMPACT_ATOMS: atom_id res chain seq x y z
N MET A 1 -64.89 -12.57 -46.44
CA MET A 1 -64.72 -13.85 -45.73
C MET A 1 -63.27 -13.91 -45.27
N PRO A 2 -62.97 -13.51 -44.03
CA PRO A 2 -61.61 -13.55 -43.49
C PRO A 2 -61.29 -14.97 -43.03
N THR A 3 -60.14 -15.48 -43.47
CA THR A 3 -59.55 -16.76 -43.07
C THR A 3 -59.21 -16.78 -41.59
N GLU A 4 -59.88 -17.64 -40.83
CA GLU A 4 -59.50 -18.01 -39.46
C GLU A 4 -58.10 -18.62 -39.46
N GLN A 5 -57.16 -17.94 -38.80
CA GLN A 5 -55.89 -18.53 -38.43
C GLN A 5 -56.10 -19.39 -37.19
N GLU A 6 -56.12 -20.69 -37.40
CA GLU A 6 -56.16 -21.72 -36.37
C GLU A 6 -54.91 -21.59 -35.47
N ALA A 7 -55.11 -21.10 -34.24
CA ALA A 7 -54.06 -20.94 -33.26
C ALA A 7 -53.62 -22.32 -32.74
N LYS A 8 -52.40 -22.73 -33.09
CA LYS A 8 -51.77 -23.95 -32.55
C LYS A 8 -51.66 -23.85 -31.02
N PRO A 9 -52.01 -24.92 -30.26
CA PRO A 9 -51.88 -24.91 -28.82
C PRO A 9 -50.39 -24.85 -28.44
N ALA A 10 -50.03 -23.85 -27.63
CA ALA A 10 -48.71 -23.77 -27.03
C ALA A 10 -48.51 -24.99 -26.12
N VAL A 11 -47.61 -25.88 -26.52
CA VAL A 11 -47.13 -26.97 -25.67
C VAL A 11 -46.38 -26.34 -24.52
N VAL A 12 -47.02 -26.24 -23.35
CA VAL A 12 -46.36 -25.92 -22.10
C VAL A 12 -45.55 -27.15 -21.73
N THR A 13 -44.27 -27.17 -22.12
CA THR A 13 -43.31 -28.13 -21.58
C THR A 13 -43.29 -27.96 -20.06
N PRO A 14 -43.67 -28.95 -19.25
CA PRO A 14 -43.52 -28.84 -17.81
C PRO A 14 -42.03 -28.70 -17.55
N SER A 15 -41.65 -27.61 -16.88
CA SER A 15 -40.31 -27.42 -16.36
C SER A 15 -40.01 -28.59 -15.42
N LEU A 16 -39.23 -29.57 -15.90
CA LEU A 16 -38.70 -30.64 -15.08
C LEU A 16 -37.91 -29.97 -13.97
N GLN A 17 -38.50 -29.94 -12.77
CA GLN A 17 -37.84 -29.41 -11.58
C GLN A 17 -36.52 -30.17 -11.46
N GLN A 18 -35.40 -29.45 -11.57
CA GLN A 18 -34.10 -30.10 -11.57
C GLN A 18 -33.82 -30.58 -10.14
N TRP A 19 -33.90 -31.89 -9.92
CA TRP A 19 -33.65 -32.49 -8.62
C TRP A 19 -32.24 -32.11 -8.15
N ARG A 20 -32.13 -31.75 -6.87
CA ARG A 20 -30.83 -31.47 -6.24
C ARG A 20 -30.38 -32.72 -5.50
N SER A 21 -29.08 -32.96 -5.46
CA SER A 21 -28.50 -34.10 -4.75
C SER A 21 -27.56 -33.57 -3.67
N PRO A 22 -27.63 -34.06 -2.43
CA PRO A 22 -26.66 -33.74 -1.39
C PRO A 22 -25.25 -34.18 -1.79
N SER A 23 -24.23 -33.55 -1.20
CA SER A 23 -22.87 -34.06 -1.27
C SER A 23 -22.75 -35.46 -0.65
N THR A 24 -21.71 -36.22 -1.02
CA THR A 24 -21.46 -37.55 -0.47
C THR A 24 -20.69 -37.45 0.85
N PHE A 25 -21.16 -38.14 1.89
CA PHE A 25 -20.46 -38.25 3.17
C PHE A 25 -19.68 -39.57 3.27
N ARG A 26 -18.38 -39.49 3.53
CA ARG A 26 -17.47 -40.65 3.57
C ARG A 26 -17.19 -41.12 5.00
N GLY A 27 -17.39 -40.24 5.99
CA GLY A 27 -16.98 -40.49 7.37
C GLY A 27 -15.46 -40.32 7.56
N ALA A 28 -14.80 -39.56 6.69
CA ALA A 28 -13.36 -39.34 6.74
C ALA A 28 -12.95 -38.39 7.87
N PRO A 29 -11.71 -38.49 8.40
CA PRO A 29 -11.22 -37.58 9.44
C PRO A 29 -11.14 -36.15 8.91
N GLY A 30 -12.12 -35.32 9.28
CA GLY A 30 -12.23 -33.91 8.88
C GLY A 30 -13.57 -33.54 8.25
N GLU A 31 -14.38 -34.53 7.88
CA GLU A 31 -15.79 -34.31 7.51
C GLU A 31 -16.62 -34.13 8.79
N ASP A 32 -17.44 -33.09 8.84
CA ASP A 32 -18.35 -32.83 9.95
C ASP A 32 -19.74 -33.38 9.61
N PRO A 33 -20.24 -34.42 10.32
CA PRO A 33 -21.54 -35.01 10.06
C PRO A 33 -22.69 -34.02 10.27
N LEU A 34 -22.57 -33.06 11.18
CA LEU A 34 -23.63 -32.07 11.44
C LEU A 34 -23.73 -31.07 10.30
N LYS A 35 -22.59 -30.69 9.71
CA LYS A 35 -22.55 -29.81 8.55
C LYS A 35 -23.15 -30.50 7.33
N TRP A 36 -22.83 -31.78 7.13
CA TRP A 36 -23.40 -32.59 6.06
C TRP A 36 -24.90 -32.81 6.25
N LEU A 37 -25.37 -33.13 7.46
CA LEU A 37 -26.81 -33.25 7.76
C LEU A 37 -27.58 -31.95 7.44
N LYS A 38 -27.03 -30.78 7.79
CA LYS A 38 -27.63 -29.48 7.42
C LYS A 38 -27.72 -29.27 5.90
N GLU A 39 -26.74 -29.76 5.14
CA GLU A 39 -26.78 -29.72 3.68
C GLU A 39 -27.86 -30.67 3.15
N TYR A 40 -27.90 -31.90 3.68
CA TYR A 40 -28.90 -32.90 3.36
C TYR A 40 -30.32 -32.37 3.60
N ASP A 41 -30.58 -31.79 4.77
CA ASP A 41 -31.88 -31.21 5.13
C ASP A 41 -32.30 -30.09 4.16
N ARG A 42 -31.35 -29.25 3.70
CA ARG A 42 -31.66 -28.20 2.71
C ARG A 42 -32.08 -28.79 1.37
N VAL A 43 -31.43 -29.87 0.94
CA VAL A 43 -31.76 -30.57 -0.31
C VAL A 43 -33.06 -31.35 -0.17
N ALA A 44 -33.28 -32.03 0.95
CA ALA A 44 -34.53 -32.71 1.28
C ALA A 44 -35.70 -31.72 1.25
N ASN A 45 -35.55 -30.54 1.88
CA ASN A 45 -36.56 -29.49 1.84
C ASN A 45 -36.84 -28.97 0.42
N PHE A 46 -35.80 -28.80 -0.41
CA PHE A 46 -35.97 -28.38 -1.81
C PHE A 46 -36.68 -29.45 -2.66
N ASN A 47 -36.33 -30.71 -2.46
CA ASN A 47 -36.92 -31.85 -3.15
C ASN A 47 -38.26 -32.31 -2.54
N LYS A 48 -38.69 -31.71 -1.42
CA LYS A 48 -39.88 -32.08 -0.64
C LYS A 48 -39.86 -33.55 -0.17
N TRP A 49 -38.69 -34.04 0.25
CA TRP A 49 -38.58 -35.34 0.88
C TRP A 49 -39.14 -35.30 2.29
N ASP A 50 -40.01 -36.25 2.62
CA ASP A 50 -40.41 -36.54 3.98
C ASP A 50 -39.33 -37.41 4.68
N ASP A 51 -39.50 -37.67 5.98
CA ASP A 51 -38.53 -38.44 6.76
C ASP A 51 -38.32 -39.86 6.21
N MET A 52 -39.36 -40.46 5.62
CA MET A 52 -39.28 -41.79 5.01
C MET A 52 -38.45 -41.76 3.72
N MET A 53 -38.67 -40.78 2.85
CA MET A 53 -37.85 -40.54 1.66
C MET A 53 -36.42 -40.18 2.04
N CYS A 54 -36.22 -39.40 3.11
CA CYS A 54 -34.89 -39.07 3.60
C CYS A 54 -34.14 -40.34 4.00
N LEU A 55 -34.77 -41.23 4.77
CA LEU A 55 -34.17 -42.49 5.19
C LEU A 55 -33.90 -43.43 4.00
N ALA A 56 -34.82 -43.53 3.04
CA ALA A 56 -34.64 -44.38 1.85
C ALA A 56 -33.51 -43.86 0.93
N ASN A 57 -33.36 -42.54 0.83
CA ASN A 57 -32.39 -41.93 -0.07
C ASN A 57 -30.99 -41.80 0.54
N VAL A 58 -30.86 -41.77 1.88
CA VAL A 58 -29.60 -41.42 2.55
C VAL A 58 -28.46 -42.36 2.17
N TYR A 59 -28.75 -43.65 1.99
CA TYR A 59 -27.77 -44.67 1.62
C TYR A 59 -26.97 -44.31 0.37
N PHE A 60 -27.62 -43.72 -0.64
CA PHE A 60 -26.97 -43.34 -1.91
C PHE A 60 -25.96 -42.20 -1.75
N PHE A 61 -26.09 -41.41 -0.68
CA PHE A 61 -25.21 -40.28 -0.38
C PHE A 61 -24.16 -40.60 0.70
N LEU A 62 -24.10 -41.84 1.15
CA LEU A 62 -23.03 -42.34 2.01
C LEU A 62 -21.99 -43.08 1.16
N ASP A 63 -20.73 -42.95 1.51
CA ASP A 63 -19.62 -43.72 0.91
C ASP A 63 -18.58 -44.07 1.98
N GLY A 64 -17.58 -44.87 1.62
CA GLY A 64 -16.48 -45.24 2.52
C GLY A 64 -16.94 -45.83 3.85
N THR A 65 -16.39 -45.31 4.96
CA THR A 65 -16.66 -45.80 6.32
C THR A 65 -18.10 -45.52 6.75
N ALA A 66 -18.68 -44.40 6.32
CA ALA A 66 -20.07 -44.06 6.65
C ALA A 66 -21.07 -45.03 6.01
N ARG A 67 -20.84 -45.45 4.75
CA ARG A 67 -21.69 -46.48 4.11
C ARG A 67 -21.60 -47.81 4.83
N GLN A 68 -20.39 -48.26 5.17
CA GLN A 68 -20.21 -49.52 5.88
C GLN A 68 -20.88 -49.50 7.25
N TRP A 69 -20.80 -48.38 7.97
CA TRP A 69 -21.50 -48.18 9.23
C TRP A 69 -23.02 -48.30 9.07
N TYR A 70 -23.60 -47.67 8.04
CA TYR A 70 -25.04 -47.75 7.77
C TYR A 70 -25.49 -49.20 7.58
N VAL A 71 -24.82 -49.95 6.70
CA VAL A 71 -25.13 -51.37 6.44
C VAL A 71 -25.06 -52.21 7.72
N ASN A 72 -24.07 -51.94 8.59
CA ASN A 72 -23.92 -52.68 9.86
C ASN A 72 -25.01 -52.36 10.89
N ASN A 73 -25.73 -51.25 10.75
CA ASN A 73 -26.73 -50.77 11.70
C ASN A 73 -28.13 -50.64 11.06
N GLU A 74 -28.32 -51.14 9.84
CA GLU A 74 -29.51 -50.89 9.02
C GLU A 74 -30.81 -51.26 9.76
N ASP A 75 -30.82 -52.42 10.44
CA ASP A 75 -31.95 -52.89 11.24
C ASP A 75 -32.30 -51.98 12.44
N ALA A 76 -31.31 -51.26 12.98
CA ALA A 76 -31.49 -50.33 14.10
C ALA A 76 -31.81 -48.89 13.65
N LEU A 77 -31.70 -48.60 12.35
CA LEU A 77 -31.92 -47.29 11.75
C LEU A 77 -33.32 -47.22 11.12
N ASP A 78 -34.35 -47.44 11.93
CA ASP A 78 -35.75 -47.53 11.52
C ASP A 78 -36.44 -46.18 11.23
N SER A 79 -35.79 -45.08 11.60
CA SER A 79 -36.31 -43.73 11.52
C SER A 79 -35.23 -42.72 11.15
N TRP A 80 -35.64 -41.62 10.51
CA TRP A 80 -34.71 -40.52 10.19
C TRP A 80 -34.06 -39.93 11.45
N GLU A 81 -34.78 -39.93 12.57
CA GLU A 81 -34.25 -39.51 13.86
C GLU A 81 -33.19 -40.49 14.41
N ALA A 82 -33.44 -41.80 14.36
CA ALA A 82 -32.44 -42.81 14.73
C ALA A 82 -31.17 -42.68 13.89
N PHE A 83 -31.31 -42.44 12.58
CA PHE A 83 -30.18 -42.15 11.70
C PHE A 83 -29.38 -40.92 12.12
N LYS A 84 -30.05 -39.77 12.34
CA LYS A 84 -29.37 -38.53 12.78
C LYS A 84 -28.63 -38.72 14.10
N ASN A 85 -29.24 -39.43 15.04
CA ASN A 85 -28.65 -39.71 16.35
C ASN A 85 -27.46 -40.67 16.25
N GLY A 86 -27.59 -41.75 15.47
CA GLY A 86 -26.51 -42.70 15.24
C GLY A 86 -25.31 -42.07 14.52
N LEU A 87 -25.57 -41.28 13.48
CA LEU A 87 -24.53 -40.58 12.71
C LEU A 87 -23.79 -39.58 13.60
N SER A 88 -24.54 -38.80 14.40
CA SER A 88 -23.97 -37.83 15.34
C SER A 88 -23.25 -38.51 16.51
N GLY A 89 -23.69 -39.69 16.94
CA GLY A 89 -23.03 -40.45 18.00
C GLY A 89 -21.69 -41.03 17.57
N LEU A 90 -21.62 -41.63 16.37
CA LEU A 90 -20.40 -42.29 15.90
C LEU A 90 -19.38 -41.31 15.29
N PHE A 91 -19.85 -40.38 14.46
CA PHE A 91 -18.98 -39.45 13.75
C PHE A 91 -18.95 -38.06 14.40
N GLY A 92 -19.95 -37.69 15.19
CA GLY A 92 -20.11 -36.36 15.78
C GLY A 92 -19.38 -36.19 17.10
N ASP A 93 -18.04 -36.30 17.09
CA ASP A 93 -17.23 -35.79 18.21
C ASP A 93 -17.26 -34.25 18.21
N ARG A 94 -18.35 -33.70 18.77
CA ARG A 94 -18.59 -32.25 18.82
C ARG A 94 -17.42 -31.50 19.44
N GLN A 95 -16.76 -32.06 20.46
CA GLN A 95 -15.62 -31.41 21.10
C GLN A 95 -14.42 -31.32 20.17
N ARG A 96 -14.14 -32.36 19.38
CA ARG A 96 -13.09 -32.34 18.36
C ARG A 96 -13.38 -31.29 17.28
N TYR A 97 -14.61 -31.20 16.78
CA TYR A 97 -14.97 -30.21 15.76
C TYR A 97 -14.92 -28.79 16.31
N THR A 98 -15.45 -28.54 17.51
CA THR A 98 -15.36 -27.24 18.18
C THR A 98 -13.90 -26.85 18.44
N ARG A 99 -13.06 -27.76 18.95
CA ARG A 99 -11.62 -27.47 19.16
C ARG A 99 -10.90 -27.14 17.85
N ARG A 100 -11.18 -27.89 16.79
CA ARG A 100 -10.61 -27.62 15.46
C ARG A 100 -11.07 -26.25 14.94
N ALA A 101 -12.34 -25.90 15.12
CA ALA A 101 -12.87 -24.59 14.77
C ALA A 101 -12.21 -23.47 15.59
N GLU A 102 -11.96 -23.68 16.88
CA GLU A 102 -11.23 -22.74 17.74
C GLU A 102 -9.78 -22.54 17.28
N GLU A 103 -9.07 -23.62 16.96
CA GLU A 103 -7.71 -23.57 16.42
C GLU A 103 -7.66 -22.81 15.09
N GLN A 104 -8.62 -23.09 14.19
CA GLN A 104 -8.75 -22.36 12.95
C GLN A 104 -9.04 -20.89 13.18
N LEU A 105 -10.00 -20.55 14.06
CA LEU A 105 -10.36 -19.19 14.39
C LEU A 105 -9.18 -18.41 15.01
N LYS A 106 -8.36 -19.07 15.83
CA LYS A 106 -7.13 -18.49 16.41
C LYS A 106 -6.11 -18.14 15.34
N CYS A 107 -5.94 -18.95 14.31
CA CYS A 107 -4.93 -18.76 13.27
C CYS A 107 -5.48 -18.13 11.98
N ARG A 108 -6.77 -17.79 11.93
CA ARG A 108 -7.40 -17.27 10.72
C ARG A 108 -6.94 -15.85 10.43
N ALA A 109 -6.34 -15.68 9.24
CA ALA A 109 -6.00 -14.38 8.66
C ALA A 109 -6.42 -14.36 7.18
N GLN A 110 -6.75 -13.19 6.65
CA GLN A 110 -7.14 -12.95 5.26
C GLN A 110 -6.00 -13.37 4.34
N ARG A 111 -6.29 -14.25 3.38
CA ARG A 111 -5.27 -14.78 2.47
C ARG A 111 -4.94 -13.76 1.37
N SER A 112 -3.76 -13.88 0.77
CA SER A 112 -3.39 -13.09 -0.41
C SER A 112 -4.38 -13.34 -1.56
N GLY A 113 -5.07 -12.30 -2.01
CA GLY A 113 -6.07 -12.39 -3.07
C GLY A 113 -7.47 -12.83 -2.61
N GLU A 114 -7.67 -13.14 -1.33
CA GLU A 114 -9.00 -13.40 -0.78
C GLU A 114 -9.77 -12.07 -0.60
N SER A 115 -11.03 -12.04 -1.05
CA SER A 115 -11.90 -10.89 -0.83
C SER A 115 -12.19 -10.70 0.67
N THR A 116 -12.33 -9.46 1.10
CA THR A 116 -12.61 -9.16 2.52
C THR A 116 -13.95 -9.79 2.94
N GLN A 117 -14.92 -9.81 2.03
CA GLN A 117 -16.21 -10.48 2.28
C GLN A 117 -16.06 -11.99 2.49
N SER A 118 -15.25 -12.69 1.69
CA SER A 118 -14.98 -14.13 1.90
C SER A 118 -14.34 -14.38 3.26
N TYR A 119 -13.35 -13.56 3.62
CA TYR A 119 -12.71 -13.61 4.92
C TYR A 119 -13.70 -13.42 6.07
N ILE A 120 -14.54 -12.38 6.00
CA ILE A 120 -15.56 -12.07 7.02
C ILE A 120 -16.52 -13.26 7.20
N GLN A 121 -17.09 -13.79 6.12
CA GLN A 121 -18.04 -14.90 6.21
C GLN A 121 -17.40 -16.17 6.78
N SER A 122 -16.14 -16.43 6.43
CA SER A 122 -15.37 -17.55 6.98
C SER A 122 -15.14 -17.40 8.48
N VAL A 123 -14.76 -16.21 8.97
CA VAL A 123 -14.56 -15.96 10.40
C VAL A 123 -15.89 -16.06 11.16
N LEU A 124 -16.96 -15.46 10.65
CA LEU A 124 -18.28 -15.55 11.29
C LEU A 124 -18.83 -16.97 11.35
N GLY A 125 -18.59 -17.77 10.30
CA GLY A 125 -18.90 -19.20 10.31
C GLY A 125 -18.15 -19.94 11.42
N LEU A 126 -16.84 -19.69 11.57
CA LEU A 126 -16.04 -20.27 12.64
C LEU A 126 -16.50 -19.80 14.02
N CYS A 127 -16.85 -18.51 14.19
CA CYS A 127 -17.41 -18.00 15.45
C CYS A 127 -18.69 -18.74 15.83
N GLN A 128 -19.58 -18.98 14.87
CA GLN A 128 -20.83 -19.72 15.09
C GLN A 128 -20.59 -21.20 15.45
N GLU A 129 -19.57 -21.83 14.86
CA GLU A 129 -19.17 -23.21 15.15
C GLU A 129 -18.53 -23.36 16.54
N VAL A 130 -17.76 -22.37 16.98
CA VAL A 130 -17.12 -22.34 18.31
C VAL A 130 -18.13 -22.02 19.40
N ASN A 131 -18.85 -20.91 19.26
CA ASN A 131 -19.83 -20.45 20.23
C ASN A 131 -20.98 -19.72 19.52
N PRO A 132 -22.17 -20.35 19.41
CA PRO A 132 -23.36 -19.72 18.83
C PRO A 132 -23.78 -18.39 19.49
N LEU A 133 -23.39 -18.19 20.76
CA LEU A 133 -23.70 -17.01 21.56
C LEU A 133 -22.47 -16.11 21.75
N MET A 134 -21.47 -16.22 20.86
CA MET A 134 -20.29 -15.35 20.87
C MET A 134 -20.73 -13.89 20.79
N ARG A 135 -20.19 -13.05 21.66
CA ARG A 135 -20.55 -11.63 21.72
C ARG A 135 -20.01 -10.89 20.50
N GLU A 136 -20.68 -9.81 20.12
CA GLU A 136 -20.28 -9.01 18.95
C GLU A 136 -18.88 -8.42 19.08
N ASP A 137 -18.49 -7.98 20.29
CA ASP A 137 -17.14 -7.46 20.55
C ASP A 137 -16.05 -8.53 20.34
N GLU A 138 -16.33 -9.77 20.72
CA GLU A 138 -15.43 -10.91 20.53
C GLU A 138 -15.31 -11.28 19.04
N LYS A 139 -16.44 -11.29 18.30
CA LYS A 139 -16.44 -11.50 16.85
C LYS A 139 -15.61 -10.43 16.13
N VAL A 140 -15.78 -9.16 16.49
CA VAL A 140 -15.01 -8.06 15.91
C VAL A 140 -13.52 -8.20 16.23
N SER A 141 -13.16 -8.65 17.44
CA SER A 141 -11.76 -8.92 17.80
C SER A 141 -11.13 -9.98 16.90
N HIS A 142 -11.84 -11.09 16.64
CA HIS A 142 -11.39 -12.11 15.69
C HIS A 142 -11.27 -11.58 14.25
N LEU A 143 -12.20 -10.74 13.81
CA LEU A 143 -12.16 -10.12 12.48
C LEU A 143 -10.97 -9.17 12.34
N MET A 144 -10.77 -8.26 13.29
CA MET A 144 -9.70 -7.26 13.30
C MET A 144 -8.30 -7.91 13.38
N LYS A 145 -8.17 -9.06 14.04
CA LYS A 145 -6.89 -9.76 14.20
C LYS A 145 -6.26 -10.18 12.87
N GLY A 146 -7.08 -10.65 11.93
CA GLY A 146 -6.61 -11.31 10.72
C GLY A 146 -6.90 -10.56 9.42
N VAL A 147 -7.56 -9.40 9.46
CA VAL A 147 -7.88 -8.63 8.26
C VAL A 147 -6.60 -8.09 7.58
N ALA A 148 -6.65 -7.86 6.27
CA ALA A 148 -5.52 -7.30 5.53
C ALA A 148 -5.02 -5.99 6.15
N GLU A 149 -3.69 -5.80 6.17
CA GLU A 149 -3.02 -4.69 6.84
C GLU A 149 -3.54 -3.31 6.40
N ASP A 150 -3.78 -3.13 5.10
CA ASP A 150 -4.26 -1.87 4.55
C ASP A 150 -5.71 -1.53 4.94
N ILE A 151 -6.54 -2.55 5.18
CA ILE A 151 -7.89 -2.40 5.76
C ILE A 151 -7.77 -2.16 7.26
N TYR A 152 -6.94 -2.94 7.97
CA TYR A 152 -6.70 -2.78 9.40
C TYR A 152 -6.31 -1.34 9.76
N GLN A 153 -5.34 -0.75 9.04
CA GLN A 153 -4.88 0.62 9.26
C GLN A 153 -5.99 1.66 9.06
N ALA A 154 -6.90 1.45 8.11
CA ALA A 154 -8.03 2.34 7.90
C ALA A 154 -9.10 2.20 9.00
N LEU A 155 -9.24 1.02 9.59
CA LEU A 155 -10.19 0.74 10.68
C LEU A 155 -9.69 1.22 12.05
N LEU A 156 -8.37 1.33 12.29
CA LEU A 156 -7.80 1.79 13.56
C LEU A 156 -8.28 3.18 14.04
N THR A 157 -8.70 4.03 13.11
CA THR A 157 -9.19 5.39 13.42
C THR A 157 -10.68 5.43 13.75
N ARG A 158 -11.37 4.28 13.74
CA ARG A 158 -12.81 4.14 13.90
C ARG A 158 -13.12 3.31 15.13
N GLU A 159 -14.23 3.64 15.78
CA GLU A 159 -14.83 2.77 16.80
C GLU A 159 -15.72 1.75 16.11
N ILE A 160 -15.42 0.46 16.30
CA ILE A 160 -16.14 -0.66 15.71
C ILE A 160 -16.43 -1.65 16.82
N ASN A 161 -17.70 -1.76 17.21
CA ASN A 161 -18.14 -2.58 18.34
C ASN A 161 -19.03 -3.76 17.89
N ASP A 162 -19.40 -3.79 16.62
CA ASP A 162 -20.33 -4.76 16.06
C ASP A 162 -19.90 -5.22 14.66
N THR A 163 -20.31 -6.44 14.32
CA THR A 163 -19.99 -7.04 13.02
C THR A 163 -20.56 -6.23 11.85
N ALA A 164 -21.74 -5.60 12.02
CA ALA A 164 -22.37 -4.84 10.94
C ALA A 164 -21.60 -3.55 10.61
N SER A 165 -21.14 -2.80 11.63
CA SER A 165 -20.25 -1.66 11.39
C SER A 165 -18.93 -2.08 10.77
N PHE A 166 -18.36 -3.21 11.19
CA PHE A 166 -17.13 -3.75 10.57
C PHE A 166 -17.32 -3.98 9.07
N ILE A 167 -18.40 -4.67 8.67
CA ILE A 167 -18.74 -4.93 7.26
C ILE A 167 -18.93 -3.62 6.49
N LYS A 168 -19.68 -2.67 7.07
CA LYS A 168 -19.95 -1.37 6.45
C LYS A 168 -18.65 -0.63 6.12
N TRP A 169 -17.71 -0.57 7.07
CA TRP A 169 -16.44 0.10 6.86
C TRP A 169 -15.53 -0.65 5.88
N CYS A 170 -15.51 -1.98 5.92
CA CYS A 170 -14.79 -2.78 4.94
C CYS A 170 -15.26 -2.49 3.51
N ASN A 171 -16.58 -2.52 3.29
CA ASN A 171 -17.17 -2.22 1.98
C ASN A 171 -16.86 -0.78 1.53
N TYR A 172 -16.90 0.19 2.45
CA TYR A 172 -16.52 1.56 2.15
C TYR A 172 -15.05 1.71 1.73
N ILE A 173 -14.14 1.01 2.42
CA ILE A 173 -12.70 1.01 2.09
C ILE A 173 -12.47 0.36 0.73
N GLU A 174 -13.12 -0.77 0.44
CA GLU A 174 -13.02 -1.44 -0.85
C GLU A 174 -13.56 -0.56 -1.99
N ASP A 175 -14.72 0.09 -1.82
CA ASP A 175 -15.27 1.04 -2.79
C ASP A 175 -14.32 2.23 -3.05
N MET A 176 -13.71 2.78 -1.99
CA MET A 176 -12.69 3.83 -2.13
C MET A 176 -11.44 3.36 -2.87
N LYS A 177 -10.98 2.13 -2.63
CA LYS A 177 -9.85 1.53 -3.36
C LYS A 177 -10.21 1.32 -4.83
N GLN A 178 -11.40 0.81 -5.13
CA GLN A 178 -11.86 0.57 -6.49
C GLN A 178 -12.00 1.87 -7.28
N LYS A 179 -12.49 2.94 -6.65
CA LYS A 179 -12.52 4.30 -7.25
C LYS A 179 -11.13 4.87 -7.55
N ARG A 180 -10.10 4.51 -6.77
CA ARG A 180 -8.71 4.89 -7.08
C ARG A 180 -8.15 4.10 -8.27
N VAL A 181 -8.42 2.81 -8.37
CA VAL A 181 -7.94 1.94 -9.46
C VAL A 181 -8.69 2.23 -10.78
N GLY A 182 -9.96 2.62 -10.70
CA GLY A 182 -10.80 2.96 -11.86
C GLY A 182 -10.60 4.37 -12.42
N ARG A 183 -9.93 5.28 -11.70
CA ARG A 183 -9.38 6.47 -12.38
C ARG A 183 -8.21 5.98 -13.21
N PRO A 184 -8.14 6.25 -14.53
CA PRO A 184 -6.89 6.08 -15.25
C PRO A 184 -5.84 6.80 -14.40
N ARG A 185 -4.72 6.11 -14.10
CA ARG A 185 -3.56 6.76 -13.49
C ARG A 185 -3.48 8.10 -14.17
N PHE A 186 -3.60 9.22 -13.43
CA PHE A 186 -3.41 10.54 -14.00
C PHE A 186 -2.24 10.40 -14.97
N GLU A 187 -2.48 10.60 -16.27
CA GLU A 187 -1.39 10.67 -17.23
C GLU A 187 -0.56 11.83 -16.75
N ARG A 188 0.44 11.49 -15.94
CA ARG A 188 1.39 12.45 -15.43
C ARG A 188 2.10 12.95 -16.66
N LEU A 189 2.33 14.25 -16.71
CA LEU A 189 3.16 14.87 -17.74
C LEU A 189 4.44 14.02 -17.91
N PRO A 190 4.89 13.80 -19.15
CA PRO A 190 5.91 12.80 -19.51
C PRO A 190 7.23 12.91 -18.72
N ASN A 191 7.46 14.02 -18.02
CA ASN A 191 8.70 14.33 -17.32
C ASN A 191 8.68 14.03 -15.81
N VAL A 192 7.67 13.32 -15.28
CA VAL A 192 7.59 13.01 -13.84
C VAL A 192 7.51 11.50 -13.60
N VAL A 193 8.68 10.86 -13.47
CA VAL A 193 8.78 9.47 -13.03
C VAL A 193 8.52 9.40 -11.52
N PRO A 194 7.56 8.59 -11.04
CA PRO A 194 7.31 8.42 -9.62
C PRO A 194 8.38 7.52 -9.01
N VAL A 195 9.07 7.99 -7.97
CA VAL A 195 10.00 7.19 -7.16
C VAL A 195 9.33 5.93 -6.57
N ALA A 196 8.00 5.95 -6.40
CA ALA A 196 7.22 4.83 -5.87
C ALA A 196 7.00 3.65 -6.85
N SER A 197 7.39 3.77 -8.13
CA SER A 197 7.34 2.64 -9.08
C SER A 197 8.61 1.80 -9.07
N LEU A 198 9.62 2.18 -8.30
CA LEU A 198 10.90 1.48 -8.19
C LEU A 198 10.88 0.65 -6.90
N THR A 199 10.14 -0.46 -6.92
CA THR A 199 10.07 -1.37 -5.77
C THR A 199 11.23 -2.36 -5.71
N ASP A 200 12.01 -2.51 -6.80
CA ASP A 200 13.19 -3.38 -6.83
C ASP A 200 14.45 -2.65 -7.32
N GLU A 201 15.59 -2.95 -6.70
CA GLU A 201 16.94 -2.47 -7.09
C GLU A 201 17.26 -2.77 -8.56
N THR A 202 16.73 -3.86 -9.10
CA THR A 202 16.90 -4.25 -10.51
C THR A 202 16.25 -3.26 -11.47
N ASP A 203 15.13 -2.65 -11.07
CA ASP A 203 14.38 -1.67 -11.87
C ASP A 203 15.04 -0.29 -11.84
N LEU A 204 15.72 0.05 -10.74
CA LEU A 204 16.56 1.25 -10.68
C LEU A 204 17.75 1.12 -11.61
N VAL A 205 18.44 -0.02 -11.58
CA VAL A 205 19.62 -0.25 -12.42
C VAL A 205 19.25 -0.36 -13.91
N SER A 206 18.09 -0.94 -14.24
CA SER A 206 17.59 -0.95 -15.62
C SER A 206 17.25 0.47 -16.12
N LEU A 207 16.57 1.28 -15.30
CA LEU A 207 16.27 2.68 -15.60
C LEU A 207 17.55 3.51 -15.79
N ILE A 208 18.54 3.36 -14.91
CA ILE A 208 19.84 4.03 -15.04
C ILE A 208 20.53 3.63 -16.34
N ARG A 209 20.54 2.32 -16.70
CA ARG A 209 21.13 1.88 -17.99
C ARG A 209 20.41 2.49 -19.19
N THR A 210 19.08 2.60 -19.15
CA THR A 210 18.31 3.21 -20.24
C THR A 210 18.64 4.69 -20.41
N ILE A 211 18.64 5.45 -19.31
CA ILE A 211 18.98 6.88 -19.33
C ILE A 211 20.42 7.10 -19.81
N VAL A 212 21.37 6.30 -19.32
CA VAL A 212 22.77 6.41 -19.76
C VAL A 212 22.92 6.07 -21.24
N ARG A 213 22.23 5.03 -21.74
CA ARG A 213 22.25 4.70 -23.18
C ARG A 213 21.69 5.83 -24.03
N GLU A 214 20.54 6.37 -23.63
CA GLU A 214 19.87 7.45 -24.35
C GLU A 214 20.75 8.70 -24.41
N GLU A 215 21.43 9.03 -23.30
CA GLU A 215 22.29 10.20 -23.26
C GLU A 215 23.65 9.99 -23.94
N VAL A 216 24.20 8.78 -23.93
CA VAL A 216 25.36 8.41 -24.77
C VAL A 216 24.99 8.51 -26.26
N HIS A 217 23.82 8.00 -26.66
CA HIS A 217 23.35 8.13 -28.04
C HIS A 217 23.18 9.58 -28.47
N ARG A 218 22.66 10.43 -27.59
CA ARG A 218 22.50 11.86 -27.86
C ARG A 218 23.85 12.56 -28.06
N LEU A 219 24.83 12.25 -27.21
CA LEU A 219 26.19 12.80 -27.34
C LEU A 219 26.89 12.30 -28.61
N VAL A 220 26.73 11.01 -28.97
CA VAL A 220 27.30 10.45 -30.20
C VAL A 220 26.67 11.08 -31.45
N ASN A 221 25.34 11.24 -31.48
CA ASN A 221 24.66 11.89 -32.60
C ASN A 221 25.00 13.38 -32.72
N GLN A 222 25.15 14.12 -31.61
CA GLN A 222 25.64 15.50 -31.65
C GLN A 222 27.08 15.61 -32.16
N THR A 223 27.90 14.58 -31.91
CA THR A 223 29.28 14.53 -32.40
C THR A 223 29.32 14.16 -33.89
N GLN A 224 28.43 13.27 -34.37
CA GLN A 224 28.28 12.94 -35.79
C GLN A 224 27.69 14.09 -36.61
N GLU A 225 26.66 14.79 -36.13
CA GLU A 225 26.11 15.99 -36.81
C GLU A 225 27.17 17.10 -36.97
N SER A 226 28.15 17.18 -36.05
CA SER A 226 29.26 18.14 -36.16
C SER A 226 30.37 17.71 -37.13
N LEU A 227 30.40 16.44 -37.54
CA LEU A 227 31.40 15.86 -38.46
C LEU A 227 30.84 15.62 -39.87
N ASP A 228 29.52 15.54 -40.03
CA ASP A 228 28.84 15.32 -41.33
C ASP A 228 28.39 16.63 -42.01
N SER A 229 28.70 17.80 -41.43
CA SER A 229 28.59 19.08 -42.14
C SER A 229 29.82 19.30 -43.02
N ASP A 230 29.74 18.72 -44.22
CA ASP A 230 30.40 19.12 -45.46
C ASP A 230 31.95 19.19 -45.46
N PRO A 231 32.68 18.23 -46.07
CA PRO A 231 34.01 18.54 -46.53
C PRO A 231 33.84 19.47 -47.73
N GLN A 232 33.83 20.79 -47.49
CA GLN A 232 34.33 21.72 -48.52
C GLN A 232 35.74 21.25 -48.83
N SER A 233 35.83 20.44 -49.89
CA SER A 233 37.02 19.72 -50.22
C SER A 233 38.13 20.73 -50.43
N LEU A 234 39.32 20.43 -49.91
CA LEU A 234 40.52 21.23 -50.14
C LEU A 234 40.72 21.53 -51.63
N GLU A 235 40.16 20.71 -52.53
CA GLU A 235 40.09 20.97 -53.97
C GLU A 235 39.37 22.28 -54.35
N GLU A 236 38.26 22.65 -53.71
CA GLU A 236 37.48 23.86 -54.05
C GLU A 236 38.23 25.14 -53.61
N ILE A 237 38.90 25.07 -52.45
CA ILE A 237 39.74 26.15 -51.93
C ILE A 237 41.00 26.31 -52.78
N VAL A 238 41.61 25.21 -53.22
CA VAL A 238 42.79 25.24 -54.10
C VAL A 238 42.42 25.72 -55.51
N GLN A 239 41.24 25.36 -56.02
CA GLN A 239 40.76 25.85 -57.32
C GLN A 239 40.49 27.36 -57.31
N ASP A 240 39.80 27.88 -56.30
CA ASP A 240 39.52 29.33 -56.17
C ASP A 240 40.80 30.16 -56.04
N GLU A 241 41.82 29.63 -55.35
CA GLU A 241 43.09 30.33 -55.18
C GLU A 241 43.97 30.28 -56.44
N VAL A 242 43.98 29.16 -57.18
CA VAL A 242 44.68 29.05 -58.47
C VAL A 242 44.02 29.95 -59.53
N GLU A 243 42.69 30.04 -59.52
CA GLU A 243 41.93 30.88 -60.44
C GLU A 243 42.14 32.39 -60.16
N ARG A 244 42.32 32.78 -58.90
CA ARG A 244 42.72 34.15 -58.52
C ARG A 244 44.12 34.54 -58.99
N VAL A 245 45.08 33.61 -59.00
CA VAL A 245 46.47 33.90 -59.38
C VAL A 245 46.65 34.06 -60.89
N LEU A 246 45.74 33.50 -61.70
CA LEU A 246 45.80 33.54 -63.17
C LEU A 246 44.99 34.69 -63.80
N ALA A 247 44.26 35.48 -63.01
CA ALA A 247 43.50 36.62 -63.53
C ALA A 247 44.39 37.87 -63.74
N PRO A 248 44.35 38.53 -64.91
CA PRO A 248 45.16 39.72 -65.16
C PRO A 248 44.65 40.90 -64.33
N VAL A 249 45.57 41.52 -63.58
CA VAL A 249 45.32 42.68 -62.73
C VAL A 249 44.87 43.87 -63.58
N SER A 250 43.57 44.15 -63.58
CA SER A 250 43.03 45.44 -64.03
C SER A 250 42.58 46.22 -62.81
N ALA A 251 43.32 47.31 -62.54
CA ALA A 251 43.10 48.20 -61.42
C ALA A 251 41.71 48.83 -61.47
N LYS A 252 40.90 48.60 -60.42
CA LYS A 252 39.81 49.51 -60.07
C LYS A 252 39.82 49.82 -58.57
N SER A 253 39.50 51.09 -58.34
CA SER A 253 39.53 51.87 -57.11
C SER A 253 38.89 51.18 -55.90
N THR A 254 39.67 51.03 -54.84
CA THR A 254 39.19 50.67 -53.50
C THR A 254 38.60 51.89 -52.80
N GLU A 255 37.28 51.92 -52.68
CA GLU A 255 36.60 52.73 -51.66
C GLU A 255 36.92 52.18 -50.27
N THR A 256 37.38 53.06 -49.39
CA THR A 256 37.68 52.78 -47.99
C THR A 256 36.43 52.40 -47.20
N ARG A 257 36.28 51.09 -46.92
CA ARG A 257 35.37 50.60 -45.88
C ARG A 257 35.97 50.90 -44.50
N PRO A 258 35.28 51.62 -43.60
CA PRO A 258 35.83 51.90 -42.28
C PRO A 258 35.88 50.62 -41.43
N ARG A 259 37.06 50.39 -40.84
CA ARG A 259 37.35 49.28 -39.94
C ARG A 259 36.56 49.46 -38.62
N PRO A 260 35.77 48.47 -38.16
CA PRO A 260 35.08 48.60 -36.88
C PRO A 260 36.09 48.67 -35.74
N THR A 261 35.94 49.65 -34.86
CA THR A 261 36.78 49.81 -33.66
C THR A 261 36.49 48.72 -32.64
N TYR A 262 37.52 48.30 -31.89
CA TYR A 262 37.47 47.27 -30.85
C TYR A 262 36.32 47.43 -29.84
N ALA A 263 35.91 48.67 -29.55
CA ALA A 263 34.78 48.98 -28.66
C ALA A 263 33.40 48.56 -29.21
N ALA A 264 33.23 48.44 -30.53
CA ALA A 264 31.97 48.00 -31.16
C ALA A 264 31.78 46.46 -31.07
N VAL A 265 32.88 45.71 -31.01
CA VAL A 265 32.87 44.24 -30.95
C VAL A 265 32.67 43.73 -29.52
N THR A 266 33.04 44.52 -28.49
CA THR A 266 32.91 44.12 -27.07
C THR A 266 31.58 44.48 -26.41
N ARG A 267 30.58 44.99 -27.14
CA ARG A 267 29.23 45.17 -26.60
C ARG A 267 28.53 43.81 -26.44
N LYS A 268 28.80 43.14 -25.32
CA LYS A 268 27.91 42.08 -24.81
C LYS A 268 26.51 42.68 -24.70
N TYR A 269 25.54 42.11 -25.42
CA TYR A 269 24.13 42.34 -25.17
C TYR A 269 23.84 41.96 -23.71
N ARG A 270 23.82 42.95 -22.81
CA ARG A 270 23.14 42.80 -21.53
C ARG A 270 21.66 42.95 -21.83
N ALA A 271 20.97 41.82 -21.92
CA ALA A 271 19.52 41.81 -21.88
C ALA A 271 19.03 42.59 -20.64
N PRO A 272 17.94 43.35 -20.72
CA PRO A 272 17.37 44.02 -19.56
C PRO A 272 16.99 42.95 -18.53
N VAL A 273 17.64 42.94 -17.38
CA VAL A 273 17.20 42.13 -16.24
C VAL A 273 15.91 42.78 -15.74
N GLN A 274 14.77 42.25 -16.16
CA GLN A 274 13.50 42.51 -15.48
C GLN A 274 13.68 42.11 -14.01
N LYS A 275 13.65 43.09 -13.11
CA LYS A 275 13.57 42.83 -11.67
C LYS A 275 12.16 42.31 -11.39
N PHE A 276 11.99 40.99 -11.41
CA PHE A 276 10.79 40.37 -10.85
C PHE A 276 10.71 40.73 -9.35
N PRO A 277 9.52 40.97 -8.79
CA PRO A 277 9.32 41.02 -7.35
C PRO A 277 9.90 39.73 -6.73
N PRO A 278 10.50 39.77 -5.54
CA PRO A 278 11.01 38.56 -4.90
C PRO A 278 9.85 37.57 -4.71
N GLU A 279 9.87 36.50 -5.51
CA GLU A 279 8.99 35.33 -5.33
C GLU A 279 9.07 34.87 -3.87
N PRO A 280 7.93 34.63 -3.20
CA PRO A 280 7.92 34.16 -1.82
C PRO A 280 8.68 32.84 -1.77
N ARG A 281 9.79 32.83 -1.02
CA ARG A 281 10.59 31.62 -0.85
C ARG A 281 9.76 30.64 -0.05
N LYS A 282 9.95 29.34 -0.27
CA LYS A 282 9.35 28.28 0.57
C LYS A 282 9.60 28.48 2.07
N THR A 283 10.62 29.27 2.44
CA THR A 283 10.95 29.67 3.81
C THR A 283 10.01 30.71 4.42
N ASP A 284 9.25 31.43 3.61
CA ASP A 284 8.40 32.54 4.03
C ASP A 284 7.08 32.05 4.64
N VAL A 285 6.70 30.80 4.35
CA VAL A 285 5.61 30.06 5.01
C VAL A 285 5.82 29.95 6.53
N TRP A 286 7.08 29.97 6.99
CA TRP A 286 7.44 29.79 8.39
C TRP A 286 8.01 31.08 9.01
N ARG A 287 7.61 32.23 8.46
CA ARG A 287 7.98 33.55 8.94
C ARG A 287 6.76 34.46 9.01
N THR A 288 6.71 35.32 10.02
CA THR A 288 5.72 36.41 10.09
C THR A 288 6.10 37.52 9.10
N ALA A 289 5.17 38.43 8.79
CA ALA A 289 5.41 39.61 7.92
C ALA A 289 6.67 40.41 8.32
N ASP A 290 7.01 40.45 9.62
CA ASP A 290 8.22 41.09 10.16
C ASP A 290 9.49 40.21 10.07
N ASN A 291 9.50 39.17 9.23
CA ASN A 291 10.59 38.19 9.07
C ASN A 291 10.97 37.36 10.31
N ARG A 292 10.12 37.33 11.35
CA ARG A 292 10.35 36.53 12.57
C ARG A 292 10.05 35.04 12.33
N PRO A 293 10.89 34.10 12.79
CA PRO A 293 10.65 32.68 12.58
C PRO A 293 9.43 32.20 13.38
N VAL A 294 8.62 31.34 12.77
CA VAL A 294 7.48 30.67 13.40
C VAL A 294 7.90 29.26 13.84
N CYS A 295 7.54 28.87 15.05
CA CYS A 295 7.90 27.57 15.59
C CYS A 295 7.04 26.45 15.00
N PHE A 296 7.67 25.45 14.39
CA PHE A 296 7.01 24.25 13.85
C PHE A 296 6.29 23.37 14.89
N HIS A 297 6.54 23.56 16.19
CA HIS A 297 5.92 22.74 17.24
C HIS A 297 4.68 23.39 17.86
N CYS A 298 4.75 24.69 18.16
CA CYS A 298 3.66 25.41 18.84
C CYS A 298 3.01 26.51 17.99
N GLY A 299 3.49 26.74 16.76
CA GLY A 299 2.94 27.75 15.84
C GLY A 299 3.19 29.20 16.25
N ARG A 300 3.83 29.48 17.39
CA ARG A 300 4.06 30.86 17.85
C ARG A 300 5.27 31.52 17.16
N PRO A 301 5.18 32.82 16.81
CA PRO A 301 6.28 33.57 16.22
C PRO A 301 7.38 33.89 17.24
N GLY A 302 8.60 34.14 16.75
CA GLY A 302 9.75 34.61 17.54
C GLY A 302 10.77 33.55 17.93
N HIS A 303 10.52 32.25 17.69
CA HIS A 303 11.48 31.19 17.98
C HIS A 303 11.33 30.00 17.02
N VAL A 304 12.40 29.21 16.88
CA VAL A 304 12.39 27.96 16.11
C VAL A 304 12.23 26.74 17.02
N MET A 305 11.89 25.58 16.45
CA MET A 305 11.61 24.33 17.17
C MET A 305 12.67 23.93 18.22
N ARG A 306 13.94 24.31 18.02
CA ARG A 306 15.04 24.04 18.97
C ARG A 306 14.90 24.82 20.28
N TYR A 307 14.29 26.00 20.26
CA TYR A 307 14.15 26.90 21.40
C TYR A 307 12.69 27.00 21.88
N CYS A 308 11.85 26.04 21.52
CA CYS A 308 10.47 26.00 21.95
C CYS A 308 10.37 25.55 23.42
N ARG A 309 9.82 26.42 24.27
CA ARG A 309 9.65 26.17 25.71
C ARG A 309 8.71 24.98 25.97
N GLU A 310 7.61 24.87 25.23
CA GLU A 310 6.65 23.76 25.33
C GLU A 310 7.31 22.43 24.95
N ARG A 311 8.08 22.41 23.85
CA ARG A 311 8.86 21.23 23.45
C ARG A 311 9.87 20.84 24.53
N LYS A 312 10.60 21.81 25.06
CA LYS A 312 11.62 21.57 26.10
C LYS A 312 10.99 20.98 27.37
N ALA A 313 9.81 21.48 27.78
CA ALA A 313 9.06 20.93 28.91
C ALA A 313 8.68 19.46 28.72
N VAL A 314 8.22 19.06 27.52
CA VAL A 314 7.89 17.65 27.21
C VAL A 314 9.12 16.74 27.31
N PHE A 315 10.26 17.18 26.78
CA PHE A 315 11.51 16.43 26.87
C PHE A 315 12.06 16.36 28.29
N ASP A 316 11.98 17.44 29.06
CA ASP A 316 12.42 17.49 30.46
C ASP A 316 11.54 16.60 31.34
N ASN A 317 10.22 16.56 31.11
CA ASN A 317 9.31 15.66 31.84
C ASN A 317 9.59 14.17 31.52
N SER A 318 9.90 13.87 30.26
CA SER A 318 10.29 12.52 29.83
C SER A 318 11.63 12.09 30.44
N ARG A 319 12.55 13.04 30.63
CA ARG A 319 13.87 12.81 31.25
C ARG A 319 13.75 12.62 32.76
N ASN A 320 12.88 13.37 33.43
CA ASN A 320 12.58 13.19 34.86
C ASN A 320 11.86 11.85 35.13
N ARG A 321 10.94 11.41 34.25
CA ARG A 321 10.32 10.07 34.36
C ARG A 321 11.34 8.94 34.29
N ARG A 322 12.38 9.07 33.45
CA ARG A 322 13.45 8.06 33.36
C ARG A 322 14.33 8.05 34.62
N ARG A 323 14.67 9.22 35.16
CA ARG A 323 15.41 9.31 36.43
C ARG A 323 14.66 8.72 37.62
N ASN A 324 13.33 8.88 37.69
CA ASN A 324 12.53 8.28 38.75
C ASN A 324 12.39 6.74 38.63
N PHE A 325 12.66 6.16 37.46
CA PHE A 325 12.62 4.71 37.26
C PHE A 325 13.94 4.04 37.67
N ASP A 326 15.04 4.79 37.66
CA ASP A 326 16.36 4.32 38.08
C ASP A 326 16.57 4.39 39.62
N ASP A 327 15.67 5.07 40.36
CA ASP A 327 15.76 5.29 41.82
C ASP A 327 14.91 4.32 42.67
N VAL A 328 14.11 3.44 42.03
CA VAL A 328 13.24 2.44 42.71
C VAL A 328 13.77 1.02 42.50
N GLY A 329 15.04 0.88 42.13
CA GLY A 329 15.65 -0.37 41.66
C GLY A 329 16.80 -0.90 42.51
N THR A 330 16.68 -0.91 43.84
CA THR A 330 17.56 -1.71 44.71
C THR A 330 16.74 -2.35 45.82
N GLU A 331 16.10 -3.49 45.53
CA GLU A 331 16.11 -4.65 46.42
C GLU A 331 15.53 -5.88 45.69
N GLU A 332 16.18 -7.02 45.93
CA GLU A 332 15.85 -8.40 45.54
C GLU A 332 16.07 -8.87 44.09
N GLU A 333 17.33 -9.25 43.85
CA GLU A 333 17.75 -10.36 43.00
C GLU A 333 17.43 -11.72 43.67
N ILE A 334 17.27 -12.78 42.84
CA ILE A 334 17.28 -14.26 43.10
C ILE A 334 16.00 -14.88 42.50
N ARG A 335 15.99 -15.55 41.33
CA ARG A 335 16.59 -16.87 41.01
C ARG A 335 16.50 -17.12 39.49
N ARG A 336 17.62 -17.48 38.84
CA ARG A 336 17.70 -17.94 37.41
C ARG A 336 17.46 -19.47 37.32
N PRO A 337 17.21 -20.13 36.14
CA PRO A 337 18.24 -20.36 35.11
C PRO A 337 17.82 -20.45 33.61
N ASN A 338 18.70 -19.92 32.76
CA ASN A 338 19.15 -20.33 31.41
C ASN A 338 18.23 -21.02 30.37
N SER A 339 18.02 -20.34 29.24
CA SER A 339 18.37 -20.89 27.91
C SER A 339 18.74 -19.77 26.90
N SER A 340 19.98 -19.84 26.43
CA SER A 340 20.55 -19.37 25.15
C SER A 340 20.09 -18.03 24.52
N ARG A 341 20.96 -17.03 24.66
CA ARG A 341 21.02 -15.79 23.86
C ARG A 341 21.41 -16.08 22.40
N ARG A 342 20.66 -15.52 21.43
CA ARG A 342 21.21 -14.89 20.22
C ARG A 342 20.38 -13.65 19.89
N PHE A 343 20.84 -12.49 20.38
CA PHE A 343 20.38 -11.19 19.88
C PHE A 343 21.32 -10.75 18.76
N THR A 344 20.75 -10.54 17.58
CA THR A 344 21.42 -9.89 16.44
C THR A 344 21.57 -8.39 16.71
N PRO A 345 22.77 -7.80 16.53
CA PRO A 345 22.98 -6.37 16.74
C PRO A 345 22.50 -5.55 15.54
N SER A 346 21.62 -4.59 15.79
CA SER A 346 21.28 -3.54 14.82
C SER A 346 22.49 -2.65 14.53
N PRO A 347 22.67 -2.17 13.28
CA PRO A 347 23.96 -1.67 12.82
C PRO A 347 24.27 -0.29 13.43
N THR A 348 25.44 -0.23 14.04
CA THR A 348 26.13 0.98 14.45
C THR A 348 26.30 1.93 13.25
N ARG A 349 25.74 3.13 13.36
CA ARG A 349 26.08 4.27 12.49
C ARG A 349 27.52 4.65 12.77
N GLY A 350 28.41 4.19 11.90
CA GLY A 350 29.86 4.36 11.99
C GLY A 350 30.25 5.82 12.14
N ARG A 351 31.10 6.06 13.14
CA ARG A 351 31.85 7.29 13.35
C ARG A 351 33.26 7.04 12.87
N SER A 352 33.74 7.82 11.91
CA SER A 352 35.17 8.07 11.70
C SER A 352 35.42 9.29 10.81
N PRO A 353 36.60 9.93 10.92
CA PRO A 353 36.76 11.37 10.99
C PRO A 353 37.45 11.94 9.75
N ILE A 354 37.23 13.22 9.40
CA ILE A 354 38.22 14.11 8.76
C ILE A 354 37.69 15.55 8.71
N ARG A 355 38.61 16.48 9.01
CA ARG A 355 38.47 17.93 9.10
C ARG A 355 37.92 18.56 7.81
N ARG A 356 36.99 19.52 7.93
CA ARG A 356 36.93 20.69 7.02
C ARG A 356 36.65 21.96 7.81
N TYR A 357 37.34 22.99 7.36
CA TYR A 357 37.58 24.29 7.96
C TYR A 357 36.34 25.02 8.48
N ARG A 358 36.53 25.64 9.64
CA ARG A 358 35.72 26.73 10.20
C ARG A 358 35.82 27.94 9.27
N SER A 359 34.70 28.47 8.80
CA SER A 359 34.63 29.83 8.25
C SER A 359 34.35 30.83 9.39
N PRO A 360 35.00 32.00 9.43
CA PRO A 360 34.80 32.98 10.50
C PRO A 360 33.40 33.62 10.46
N SER A 361 32.83 33.86 11.63
CA SER A 361 31.59 34.63 11.79
C SER A 361 31.77 36.08 11.34
N PRO A 362 30.82 36.68 10.61
CA PRO A 362 30.88 38.10 10.32
C PRO A 362 30.57 38.89 11.61
N TYR A 363 31.52 39.72 12.01
CA TYR A 363 31.39 40.75 13.02
C TYR A 363 30.04 41.47 12.92
N ARG A 364 29.27 41.51 14.02
CA ARG A 364 28.23 42.53 14.20
C ARG A 364 28.84 43.68 14.98
N ARG A 365 28.97 44.79 14.26
CA ARG A 365 29.42 46.12 14.68
C ARG A 365 28.68 46.55 15.95
N SER A 366 29.44 46.82 17.01
CA SER A 366 28.97 47.48 18.23
C SER A 366 28.78 48.96 17.94
N SER A 367 27.63 49.51 18.34
CA SER A 367 27.41 50.93 18.52
C SER A 367 26.49 51.14 19.72
N GLN A 368 27.13 51.34 20.88
CA GLN A 368 26.91 52.40 21.89
C GLN A 368 25.82 53.44 21.48
N SER A 369 24.90 53.96 22.32
CA SER A 369 24.77 54.24 23.77
C SER A 369 23.33 54.83 23.99
N PRO A 370 22.90 55.44 25.13
CA PRO A 370 23.42 55.48 26.51
C PRO A 370 22.37 55.09 27.59
N GLY A 371 22.85 54.88 28.83
CA GLY A 371 22.03 54.58 30.00
C GLY A 371 21.30 55.78 30.63
N ARG A 372 20.24 55.46 31.38
CA ARG A 372 19.65 56.24 32.48
C ARG A 372 19.36 55.24 33.59
N ARG A 373 20.22 55.20 34.62
CA ARG A 373 20.06 55.83 35.94
C ARG A 373 18.82 55.35 36.70
N SER A 374 19.12 54.63 37.77
CA SER A 374 18.30 54.24 38.90
C SER A 374 17.67 55.46 39.58
N GLU A 375 16.45 55.29 40.07
CA GLU A 375 15.92 55.99 41.25
C GLU A 375 15.10 54.98 42.06
N GLU A 376 15.47 54.83 43.32
CA GLU A 376 14.68 54.26 44.40
C GLU A 376 13.53 55.22 44.72
N ASN A 377 12.29 54.70 44.73
CA ASN A 377 11.36 54.72 45.87
C ASN A 377 10.11 53.90 45.55
#